data_AF-A0A251YEK3-F1
#
_entry.id   AF-A0A251YEK3-F1
#
_cell.length_a   1.000
_cell.length_b   1.000
_cell.length_c   1.000
_cell.angle_alpha   90.00
_cell.angle_beta   90.00
_cell.angle_gamma   90.00
#
_symmetry.space_group_name_H-M   'P 1'
#
loop_
_entity.id
_entity.type
_entity.pdbx_description
1 polymer ?
#
loop_
_entity_poly.entity_id
_entity_poly.type
_entity_poly.pdbx_seq_one_letter_code
_entity_poly.pdbx_strand_id
1 'polypeptide(L)'
;MTAGAPIPLGRRSMRRADIELMVAIAWNAEGRTRGLRPLAWEVGDADFVHFIGSADAYSRPARREIIEDWIAELGLADVIDSTAPPLHREGGDMVWTGAIDSIGMQFHYPAEPGDADPYSD
;
A
#
# COMPACT_ATOMS: atom_id res chain seq x y z
N MET A 1 -31.89 39.02 23.44
CA MET A 1 -31.10 38.45 22.31
C MET A 1 -31.27 36.94 22.37
N THR A 2 -32.01 36.36 21.42
CA THR A 2 -32.19 34.91 21.33
C THR A 2 -31.06 34.33 20.49
N ALA A 3 -30.26 33.44 21.08
CA ALA A 3 -29.28 32.65 20.34
C ALA A 3 -30.03 31.79 19.32
N GLY A 4 -29.69 31.92 18.03
CA GLY A 4 -30.29 31.12 16.96
C GLY A 4 -30.08 29.63 17.22
N ALA A 5 -31.12 28.82 16.95
CA ALA A 5 -31.04 27.38 17.11
C ALA A 5 -29.88 26.81 16.27
N PRO A 6 -29.08 25.86 16.80
CA PRO A 6 -27.96 25.28 16.08
C PRO A 6 -28.46 24.62 14.79
N ILE A 7 -27.83 24.97 13.67
CA ILE A 7 -28.15 24.37 12.37
C ILE A 7 -27.73 22.89 12.44
N PRO A 8 -28.63 21.94 12.14
CA PRO A 8 -28.25 20.53 12.10
C PRO A 8 -27.24 20.32 10.97
N LEU A 9 -25.99 20.00 11.32
CA LEU A 9 -25.03 19.51 10.36
C LEU A 9 -25.51 18.12 9.94
N GLY A 10 -26.04 18.00 8.71
CA GLY A 10 -26.45 16.71 8.17
C GLY A 10 -25.30 15.70 8.20
N ARG A 11 -25.61 14.41 8.38
CA ARG A 11 -24.59 13.35 8.28
C ARG A 11 -24.04 13.35 6.85
N ARG A 12 -22.74 13.63 6.71
CA ARG A 12 -22.03 13.41 5.44
C ARG A 12 -21.96 11.91 5.17
N SER A 13 -22.31 11.48 3.96
CA SER A 13 -22.07 10.12 3.51
C SER A 13 -20.57 9.81 3.45
N MET A 14 -20.21 8.62 3.93
CA MET A 14 -18.84 8.10 3.82
C MET A 14 -18.46 7.97 2.34
N ARG A 15 -17.26 8.44 1.99
CA ARG A 15 -16.65 8.33 0.66
C ARG A 15 -15.54 7.29 0.71
N ARG A 16 -15.14 6.75 -0.45
CA ARG A 16 -14.00 5.84 -0.57
C ARG A 16 -12.74 6.39 0.11
N ALA A 17 -12.43 7.67 -0.10
CA ALA A 17 -11.31 8.35 0.53
C ALA A 17 -11.34 8.30 2.08
N ASP A 18 -12.51 8.20 2.70
CA ASP A 18 -12.61 8.05 4.16
C ASP A 18 -12.20 6.64 4.60
N ILE A 19 -12.55 5.63 3.80
CA ILE A 19 -12.17 4.23 4.04
C ILE A 19 -10.65 4.09 3.84
N GLU A 20 -10.12 4.61 2.75
CA GLU A 20 -8.68 4.62 2.47
C GLU A 20 -7.89 5.34 3.56
N LEU A 21 -8.40 6.47 4.07
CA LEU A 21 -7.79 7.15 5.21
C LEU A 21 -7.80 6.28 6.47
N MET A 22 -8.93 5.62 6.79
CA MET A 22 -9.02 4.72 7.94
C MET A 22 -8.05 3.53 7.81
N VAL A 23 -7.97 2.94 6.62
CA VAL A 23 -7.06 1.85 6.27
C VAL A 23 -5.60 2.30 6.42
N ALA A 24 -5.25 3.46 5.86
CA ALA A 24 -3.90 4.03 5.96
C ALA A 24 -3.50 4.29 7.42
N ILE A 25 -4.43 4.82 8.24
CA ILE A 25 -4.19 5.02 9.67
C ILE A 25 -3.95 3.68 10.37
N ALA A 26 -4.79 2.67 10.11
CA ALA A 26 -4.69 1.37 10.76
C ALA A 26 -3.39 0.65 10.39
N TRP A 27 -3.09 0.51 9.09
CA TRP A 27 -1.87 -0.14 8.62
C TRP A 27 -0.64 0.57 9.14
N ASN A 28 -0.53 1.89 8.98
CA ASN A 28 0.66 2.61 9.44
C ASN A 28 0.81 2.62 10.96
N ALA A 29 -0.29 2.58 11.73
CA ALA A 29 -0.22 2.41 13.17
C ALA A 29 0.38 1.04 13.53
N GLU A 30 -0.06 -0.03 12.86
CA GLU A 30 0.47 -1.38 13.04
C GLU A 30 1.94 -1.47 12.63
N GLY A 31 2.28 -1.01 11.43
CA GLY A 31 3.65 -1.01 10.91
C GLY A 31 4.61 -0.23 11.80
N ARG A 32 4.17 0.89 12.37
CA ARG A 32 4.96 1.65 13.34
C ARG A 32 5.32 0.83 14.58
N THR A 33 4.46 -0.09 15.03
CA THR A 33 4.80 -0.98 16.17
C THR A 33 5.93 -1.95 15.83
N ARG A 34 6.13 -2.22 14.53
CA ARG A 34 7.18 -3.07 13.95
C ARG A 34 8.39 -2.27 13.43
N GLY A 35 8.40 -0.95 13.63
CA GLY A 35 9.49 -0.06 13.19
C GLY A 35 9.42 0.36 11.71
N LEU A 36 8.32 0.06 11.01
CA LEU A 36 8.16 0.37 9.59
C LEU A 36 7.91 1.86 9.34
N ARG A 37 8.44 2.34 8.21
CA ARG A 37 8.15 3.68 7.66
C ARG A 37 6.73 3.70 7.08
N PRO A 38 5.93 4.76 7.29
CA PRO A 38 4.54 4.78 6.83
C PRO A 38 4.41 4.77 5.30
N LEU A 39 3.44 4.05 4.77
CA LEU A 39 3.08 4.08 3.34
C LEU A 39 1.81 4.90 3.10
N ALA A 40 1.63 5.36 1.86
CA ALA A 40 0.29 5.63 1.37
C ALA A 40 -0.42 4.31 1.13
N TRP A 41 -1.70 4.23 1.51
CA TRP A 41 -2.51 3.03 1.35
C TRP A 41 -3.77 3.37 0.58
N GLU A 42 -4.06 2.52 -0.40
CA GLU A 42 -5.26 2.60 -1.22
C GLU A 42 -6.00 1.27 -1.17
N VAL A 43 -7.31 1.32 -1.40
CA VAL A 43 -8.07 0.12 -1.70
C VAL A 43 -7.89 -0.15 -3.19
N GLY A 44 -7.60 -1.39 -3.59
CA GLY A 44 -7.53 -1.76 -4.99
C GLY A 44 -8.91 -2.04 -5.58
N ASP A 45 -9.00 -2.10 -6.90
CA ASP A 45 -10.27 -2.28 -7.63
C ASP A 45 -10.64 -3.76 -7.87
N ALA A 46 -10.04 -4.68 -7.12
CA ALA A 46 -10.35 -6.11 -7.22
C ALA A 46 -11.71 -6.45 -6.59
N ASP A 47 -12.31 -7.57 -6.99
CA ASP A 47 -13.59 -8.07 -6.45
C ASP A 47 -13.50 -8.58 -5.00
N PHE A 48 -12.34 -8.49 -4.38
CA PHE A 48 -12.04 -8.92 -3.01
C PHE A 48 -11.27 -7.83 -2.26
N VAL A 49 -11.09 -8.01 -0.94
CA VAL A 49 -10.33 -7.03 -0.13
C VAL A 49 -8.88 -7.00 -0.62
N HIS A 50 -8.51 -5.90 -1.25
CA HIS A 50 -7.20 -5.68 -1.85
C HIS A 50 -6.66 -4.32 -1.39
N PHE A 51 -5.46 -4.30 -0.84
CA PHE A 51 -4.78 -3.07 -0.44
C PHE A 51 -3.52 -2.85 -1.27
N ILE A 52 -3.30 -1.59 -1.65
CA ILE A 52 -2.12 -1.16 -2.38
C ILE A 52 -1.29 -0.27 -1.47
N GLY A 53 -0.05 -0.65 -1.20
CA GLY A 53 0.91 0.13 -0.42
C GLY A 53 1.91 0.84 -1.32
N SER A 54 2.12 2.15 -1.09
CA SER A 54 3.04 2.98 -1.86
C SER A 54 4.02 3.77 -0.99
N ALA A 55 5.28 3.77 -1.40
CA ALA A 55 6.35 4.56 -0.82
C ALA A 55 6.63 5.86 -1.60
N ASP A 56 5.67 6.38 -2.37
CA ASP A 56 5.92 7.50 -3.29
C ASP A 56 6.26 8.83 -2.62
N ALA A 57 5.89 9.00 -1.35
CA ALA A 57 6.31 10.14 -0.54
C ALA A 57 7.83 10.18 -0.27
N TYR A 58 8.53 9.06 -0.49
CA TYR A 58 9.96 8.93 -0.26
C TYR A 58 10.79 9.14 -1.54
N SER A 59 12.09 9.39 -1.35
CA SER A 59 13.04 9.49 -2.45
C SER A 59 13.13 8.16 -3.20
N ARG A 60 13.29 8.21 -4.53
CA ARG A 60 13.38 7.04 -5.41
C ARG A 60 14.30 5.93 -4.87
N PRO A 61 15.53 6.23 -4.38
CA PRO A 61 16.44 5.18 -3.88
C PRO A 61 15.98 4.50 -2.59
N ALA A 62 15.11 5.12 -1.80
CA ALA A 62 14.65 4.56 -0.53
C ALA A 62 13.39 3.68 -0.69
N ARG A 63 12.65 3.81 -1.80
CA ARG A 63 11.33 3.18 -1.96
C ARG A 63 11.40 1.66 -1.92
N ARG A 64 12.39 1.06 -2.60
CA ARG A 64 12.56 -0.39 -2.64
C ARG A 64 12.75 -0.94 -1.22
N GLU A 65 13.77 -0.47 -0.50
CA GLU A 65 14.05 -0.87 0.89
C GLU A 65 12.80 -0.75 1.77
N ILE A 66 12.09 0.37 1.69
CA ILE A 66 10.85 0.58 2.46
C ILE A 66 9.80 -0.49 2.15
N ILE A 67 9.56 -0.78 0.87
CA ILE A 67 8.56 -1.78 0.46
C ILE A 67 8.98 -3.18 0.86
N GLU A 68 10.26 -3.53 0.70
CA GLU A 68 10.79 -4.84 1.10
C GLU A 68 10.69 -5.06 2.61
N ASP A 69 10.96 -4.02 3.43
CA ASP A 69 10.74 -4.05 4.89
C ASP A 69 9.28 -4.40 5.21
N TRP A 70 8.32 -3.77 4.52
CA TRP A 70 6.89 -4.06 4.70
C TRP A 70 6.51 -5.48 4.31
N ILE A 71 7.02 -5.99 3.19
CA ILE A 71 6.74 -7.35 2.74
C ILE A 71 7.27 -8.36 3.77
N ALA A 72 8.49 -8.17 4.28
CA ALA A 72 9.09 -9.03 5.29
C ALA A 72 8.31 -8.99 6.61
N GLU A 73 8.03 -7.80 7.16
CA GLU A 73 7.36 -7.63 8.45
C GLU A 73 5.87 -7.99 8.45
N LEU A 74 5.24 -8.08 7.27
CA LEU A 74 3.90 -8.66 7.11
C LEU A 74 3.92 -10.20 6.99
N GLY A 75 5.10 -10.82 6.95
CA GLY A 75 5.27 -12.27 6.78
C GLY A 75 4.87 -12.75 5.38
N LEU A 76 4.94 -11.86 4.40
CA LEU A 76 4.53 -12.14 3.02
C LEU A 76 5.63 -12.83 2.21
N ALA A 77 6.89 -12.46 2.45
CA ALA A 77 8.07 -13.14 1.94
C ALA A 77 9.29 -12.82 2.81
N ASP A 78 10.12 -13.83 3.12
CA ASP A 78 11.37 -13.63 3.87
C ASP A 78 12.50 -13.06 3.00
N VAL A 79 12.46 -13.35 1.69
CA VAL A 79 13.41 -12.86 0.68
C VAL A 79 12.64 -12.62 -0.62
N ILE A 80 12.84 -11.45 -1.23
CA ILE A 80 12.26 -11.12 -2.53
C ILE A 80 13.30 -11.42 -3.61
N ASP A 81 13.05 -12.44 -4.42
CA ASP A 81 13.79 -12.67 -5.65
C ASP A 81 13.25 -11.72 -6.71
N SER A 82 14.07 -10.74 -7.13
CA SER A 82 13.67 -9.74 -8.12
C SER A 82 13.51 -10.31 -9.53
N THR A 83 13.87 -11.57 -9.75
CA THR A 83 13.83 -12.25 -11.03
C THR A 83 12.74 -13.33 -11.10
N ALA A 84 11.95 -13.48 -10.03
CA ALA A 84 10.93 -14.51 -9.94
C ALA A 84 9.57 -13.94 -9.49
N PRO A 85 8.47 -14.62 -9.83
CA PRO A 85 7.17 -14.36 -9.24
C PRO A 85 7.22 -14.34 -7.70
N PRO A 86 6.39 -13.51 -7.05
CA PRO A 86 5.27 -12.75 -7.63
C PRO A 86 5.63 -11.30 -8.02
N LEU A 87 6.91 -10.97 -8.10
CA LEU A 87 7.34 -9.67 -8.61
C LEU A 87 7.21 -9.64 -10.14
N HIS A 88 6.74 -8.53 -10.70
CA HIS A 88 6.69 -8.31 -12.14
C HIS A 88 6.87 -6.85 -12.51
N ARG A 89 7.17 -6.58 -13.77
CA ARG A 89 7.34 -5.21 -14.24
C ARG A 89 6.03 -4.67 -14.80
N GLU A 90 5.63 -3.48 -14.35
CA GLU A 90 4.53 -2.73 -14.93
C GLU A 90 5.07 -1.36 -15.40
N GLY A 91 5.41 -1.28 -16.68
CA GLY A 91 6.01 -0.08 -17.26
C GLY A 91 7.31 0.34 -16.60
N GLY A 92 7.26 1.44 -15.84
CA GLY A 92 8.40 2.04 -15.15
C GLY A 92 8.68 1.47 -13.75
N ASP A 93 7.78 0.63 -13.24
CA ASP A 93 7.78 0.17 -11.86
C ASP A 93 7.86 -1.36 -11.78
N MET A 94 8.35 -1.85 -10.65
CA MET A 94 8.21 -3.23 -10.22
C MET A 94 7.01 -3.33 -9.29
N VAL A 95 6.15 -4.30 -9.53
CA VAL A 95 4.93 -4.57 -8.77
C VAL A 95 5.05 -5.94 -8.12
N TRP A 96 4.96 -5.97 -6.80
CA TRP A 96 4.92 -7.19 -6.02
C TRP A 96 3.49 -7.44 -5.56
N THR A 97 2.99 -8.66 -5.71
CA THR A 97 1.64 -9.04 -5.25
C THR A 97 1.69 -10.27 -4.35
N GLY A 98 0.87 -10.28 -3.30
CA GLY A 98 0.72 -11.43 -2.41
C GLY A 98 -0.56 -11.35 -1.60
N ALA A 99 -0.69 -12.18 -0.57
CA ALA A 99 -1.88 -12.18 0.27
C ALA A 99 -1.58 -12.54 1.73
N ILE A 100 -2.30 -11.92 2.65
CA ILE A 100 -2.39 -12.32 4.06
C ILE A 100 -3.79 -12.91 4.26
N ASP A 101 -3.87 -14.21 4.54
CA ASP A 101 -5.11 -14.97 4.56
C ASP A 101 -5.93 -14.82 3.25
N SER A 102 -6.97 -14.00 3.27
CA SER A 102 -7.86 -13.70 2.13
C SER A 102 -7.78 -12.25 1.66
N ILE A 103 -6.83 -11.48 2.20
CA ILE A 103 -6.60 -10.08 1.88
C ILE A 103 -5.44 -10.00 0.90
N GLY A 104 -5.71 -9.51 -0.31
CA GLY A 104 -4.67 -9.25 -1.30
C GLY A 104 -3.85 -8.01 -0.93
N MET A 105 -2.56 -8.08 -1.23
CA MET A 105 -1.60 -7.00 -1.05
C MET A 105 -0.87 -6.76 -2.35
N GLN A 106 -0.72 -5.50 -2.71
CA GLN A 106 0.11 -5.06 -3.81
C GLN A 106 1.03 -3.93 -3.34
N PHE A 107 2.29 -4.00 -3.76
CA PHE A 107 3.28 -2.98 -3.51
C PHE A 107 3.97 -2.61 -4.82
N HIS A 108 4.28 -1.33 -5.01
CA HIS A 108 5.03 -0.87 -6.15
C HIS A 108 6.26 -0.07 -5.72
N TYR A 109 7.35 -0.24 -6.47
CA TYR A 109 8.52 0.60 -6.38
C TYR A 109 9.17 0.78 -7.75
N PRO A 110 9.92 1.87 -7.98
CA PRO A 110 10.51 2.15 -9.29
C PRO A 110 11.47 1.06 -9.75
N ALA A 111 11.39 0.67 -11.02
CA ALA A 111 12.32 -0.29 -11.60
C ALA A 111 13.73 0.32 -11.72
N GLU A 112 14.75 -0.46 -11.41
CA GLU A 112 16.15 -0.10 -11.55
C GLU A 112 16.79 -0.70 -12.82
N PRO A 113 17.92 -0.14 -13.30
CA PRO A 113 18.68 -0.74 -14.38
C PRO A 113 19.18 -2.13 -13.97
N GLY A 114 18.63 -3.18 -14.58
CA GLY A 114 18.94 -4.58 -14.25
C GLY A 114 17.75 -5.38 -13.73
N ASP A 115 16.65 -4.71 -13.36
CA ASP A 115 15.40 -5.40 -13.05
C ASP A 115 14.83 -6.02 -14.34
N ALA A 116 14.76 -7.35 -14.34
CA ALA A 116 14.11 -8.12 -15.39
C ALA A 116 12.62 -8.23 -15.08
N ASP A 117 11.79 -8.27 -16.12
CA ASP A 117 10.41 -8.70 -15.96
C ASP A 117 10.35 -10.23 -15.97
N PRO A 118 10.02 -10.90 -14.86
CA PRO A 118 10.01 -12.37 -14.76
C PRO A 118 8.99 -13.04 -15.68
N TYR A 119 8.09 -12.27 -16.29
CA TYR A 119 7.07 -12.73 -17.22
C TYR A 119 7.35 -12.34 -18.69
N SER A 120 8.46 -11.64 -18.96
CA SER A 120 8.89 -11.37 -20.33
C SER A 120 9.72 -12.55 -20.84
N ASP A 121 9.10 -13.40 -21.67
CA ASP A 121 9.75 -14.51 -22.41
C ASP A 121 10.88 -14.04 -23.35
#